data_AF-A0A2N3F8W7-F1
#
_entry.id   AF-A0A2N3F8W7-F1
#
_cell.length_a   1.000
_cell.length_b   1.000
_cell.length_c   1.000
_cell.angle_alpha   90.00
_cell.angle_beta   90.00
_cell.angle_gamma   90.00
#
_symmetry.space_group_name_H-M   'P 1'
#
loop_
_entity.id
_entity.type
_entity.pdbx_description
1 polymer ?
#
loop_
_entity_poly.entity_id
_entity_poly.type
_entity_poly.pdbx_seq_one_letter_code
_entity_poly.pdbx_strand_id
1 'polypeptide(L)'
;MSSPNDLRIHYQAVFDLRPHDNERDCASDVVRLVRSWVKAKESAKDHEMDTLGRGWLSGHCDWQCKGSTVEVRSEPGRLEPGKPEFWALRYDEVCGEERHRRWRTDVALTRLDEVVRVAVRVSHYLTPEFIGEEPERPTATSPKVVKTILQDRRWRASAGTQELKVAPTAIRVGHLPTLVDGLADTERTVPIIVVSALRQTNEEPLSPTDLAWHAAGAASVFTLPADEDVIQEANYYLPREYRCFNGLVRVFMPGVDLSSGSDWRRHRFFTPDYISQSGPSAVLGMIYRGLARRPMATQRQCVLDVDDVAMRHMDHERGRLRQLLEGAADSDDLQAQKEWAEFLLEENARATSQASARASELDEVRRHLDDRDTELLTEMQAHDDDNSEYEYRLRFSDERLRRLEGELANTQAAVAVLAKLDTFPGDLVAVLRLVQDLYPSSVVVLDDAFSSADGWPFDVDRAWRVLRSMAVYLPRLHFEETGVDIEKEFESATGFKLAMTETKLTKEDKRAAAQRQRVLDGNTIDITPHVKVGSSKPNMLRVHYYAEHEHKRIVIGHCGDHLDTAGTRRRK
;
A
#
# COMPACT_ATOMS: atom_id res chain seq x y z
N MET A 1 -8.06 1.67 44.15
CA MET A 1 -7.17 2.20 43.09
C MET A 1 -6.54 1.00 42.41
N SER A 2 -6.83 0.77 41.13
CA SER A 2 -6.29 -0.35 40.37
C SER A 2 -4.77 -0.20 40.22
N SER A 3 -4.04 -1.32 40.25
CA SER A 3 -2.60 -1.33 39.96
C SER A 3 -2.36 -0.83 38.52
N PRO A 4 -1.33 0.01 38.27
CA PRO A 4 -1.01 0.54 36.93
C PRO A 4 -0.81 -0.54 35.84
N ASN A 5 -0.60 -1.79 36.23
CA ASN A 5 -0.24 -2.91 35.35
C ASN A 5 -1.35 -3.41 34.40
N ASP A 6 -2.61 -2.96 34.52
CA ASP A 6 -3.73 -3.47 33.69
C ASP A 6 -4.29 -2.46 32.68
N LEU A 7 -3.70 -1.26 32.59
CA LEU A 7 -4.11 -0.22 31.65
C LEU A 7 -3.58 -0.53 30.24
N ARG A 8 -4.48 -0.91 29.33
CA ARG A 8 -4.15 -1.12 27.91
C ARG A 8 -4.35 0.19 27.15
N ILE A 9 -3.28 0.72 26.56
CA ILE A 9 -3.34 1.95 25.75
C ILE A 9 -4.13 1.66 24.47
N HIS A 10 -5.14 2.48 24.21
CA HIS A 10 -5.97 2.45 23.01
C HIS A 10 -5.58 3.52 22.00
N TYR A 11 -5.22 4.71 22.50
CA TYR A 11 -4.82 5.86 21.68
C TYR A 11 -3.95 6.79 22.51
N GLN A 12 -2.98 7.45 21.88
CA GLN A 12 -2.28 8.57 22.49
C GLN A 12 -1.73 9.56 21.45
N ALA A 13 -1.66 10.83 21.84
CA ALA A 13 -1.08 11.89 21.03
C ALA A 13 -0.57 13.05 21.88
N VAL A 14 0.49 13.71 21.40
CA VAL A 14 1.00 14.98 21.92
C VAL A 14 1.13 15.94 20.74
N PHE A 15 0.55 17.13 20.88
CA PHE A 15 0.63 18.17 19.87
C PHE A 15 0.52 19.56 20.48
N ASP A 16 1.04 20.55 19.78
CA ASP A 16 1.08 21.94 20.18
C ASP A 16 0.00 22.73 19.45
N LEU A 17 -0.66 23.62 20.19
CA LEU A 17 -1.63 24.56 19.67
C LEU A 17 -1.03 25.95 19.68
N ARG A 18 -0.91 26.55 18.49
CA ARG A 18 -0.51 27.94 18.33
C ARG A 18 -1.76 28.77 17.99
N PRO A 19 -2.21 29.66 18.89
CA PRO A 19 -3.36 30.52 18.61
C PRO A 19 -3.06 31.49 17.46
N HIS A 20 -4.10 31.85 16.70
CA HIS A 20 -3.97 32.91 15.68
C HIS A 20 -3.94 34.31 16.28
N ASP A 21 -4.56 34.45 17.45
CA ASP A 21 -4.62 35.67 18.24
C ASP A 21 -3.83 35.45 19.53
N ASN A 22 -2.70 36.14 19.68
CA ASN A 22 -1.78 35.96 20.79
C ASN A 22 -2.35 36.46 22.13
N GLU A 23 -3.40 37.29 22.11
CA GLU A 23 -4.08 37.74 23.34
C GLU A 23 -5.07 36.69 23.88
N ARG A 24 -5.35 35.65 23.09
CA ARG A 24 -6.34 34.64 23.41
C ARG A 24 -5.78 33.59 24.37
N ASP A 25 -6.52 33.34 25.45
CA ASP A 25 -6.22 32.22 26.35
C ASP A 25 -6.62 30.87 25.74
N CYS A 26 -5.72 30.33 24.90
CA CYS A 26 -5.90 29.06 24.19
C CYS A 26 -6.15 27.89 25.15
N ALA A 27 -5.43 27.80 26.27
CA ALA A 27 -5.60 26.68 27.20
C ALA A 27 -6.99 26.73 27.87
N SER A 28 -7.47 27.92 28.26
CA SER A 28 -8.82 28.06 28.81
C SER A 28 -9.91 27.62 27.83
N ASP A 29 -9.70 27.91 26.54
CA ASP A 29 -10.60 27.49 25.48
C ASP A 29 -10.60 25.99 25.24
N VAL A 30 -9.45 25.32 25.34
CA VAL A 30 -9.36 23.85 25.30
C VAL A 30 -10.05 23.23 26.51
N VAL A 31 -9.85 23.74 27.72
CA VAL A 31 -10.57 23.27 28.92
C VAL A 31 -12.09 23.35 28.74
N ARG A 32 -12.60 24.45 28.14
CA ARG A 32 -14.03 24.58 27.81
C ARG A 32 -14.49 23.54 26.78
N LEU A 33 -13.70 23.25 25.76
CA LEU A 33 -14.01 22.20 24.77
C LEU A 33 -14.07 20.82 25.43
N VAL A 34 -13.09 20.47 26.26
CA VAL A 34 -13.04 19.19 26.98
C VAL A 34 -14.25 19.07 27.93
N ARG A 35 -14.59 20.14 28.66
CA ARG A 35 -15.79 20.17 29.50
C ARG A 35 -17.07 19.96 28.73
N SER A 36 -17.24 20.63 27.59
CA SER A 36 -18.40 20.46 26.73
C SER A 36 -18.49 19.04 26.17
N TRP A 37 -17.35 18.42 25.84
CA TRP A 37 -17.29 17.03 25.40
C TRP A 37 -17.74 16.05 26.49
N VAL A 38 -17.23 16.17 27.71
CA VAL A 38 -17.66 15.33 28.85
C VAL A 38 -19.15 15.53 29.13
N LYS A 39 -19.62 16.79 29.18
CA LYS A 39 -21.05 17.11 29.36
C LYS A 39 -21.91 16.45 28.30
N ALA A 40 -21.56 16.60 27.02
CA ALA A 40 -22.34 16.00 25.93
C ALA A 40 -22.40 14.47 26.04
N LYS A 41 -21.30 13.84 26.45
CA LYS A 41 -21.23 12.38 26.61
C LYS A 41 -22.08 11.87 27.76
N GLU A 42 -22.03 12.54 28.91
CA GLU A 42 -22.80 12.14 30.08
C GLU A 42 -24.28 12.53 29.97
N SER A 43 -24.61 13.65 29.32
CA SER A 43 -26.01 13.98 28.97
C SER A 43 -26.63 12.94 28.05
N ALA A 44 -25.88 12.35 27.13
CA ALA A 44 -26.36 11.27 26.27
C ALA A 44 -26.60 9.94 27.03
N LYS A 45 -26.13 9.84 28.28
CA LYS A 45 -26.40 8.71 29.21
C LYS A 45 -27.51 9.02 30.21
N ASP A 46 -28.25 10.12 30.00
CA ASP A 46 -29.29 10.62 30.92
C ASP A 46 -28.77 10.90 32.34
N HIS A 47 -27.48 11.23 32.49
CA HIS A 47 -26.90 11.59 33.78
C HIS A 47 -27.15 13.07 34.11
N GLU A 48 -27.44 13.36 35.38
CA GLU A 48 -27.68 14.72 35.88
C GLU A 48 -26.38 15.53 35.96
N MET A 49 -26.27 16.58 35.14
CA MET A 49 -25.02 17.36 34.97
C MET A 49 -24.91 18.59 35.87
N ASP A 50 -25.92 18.87 36.69
CA ASP A 50 -25.96 20.06 37.55
C ASP A 50 -24.87 20.04 38.63
N THR A 51 -24.40 18.84 38.97
CA THR A 51 -23.31 18.61 39.92
C THR A 51 -21.92 18.60 39.27
N LEU A 52 -21.81 18.62 37.92
CA LEU A 52 -20.52 18.67 37.22
C LEU A 52 -19.82 20.00 37.51
N GLY A 53 -18.89 19.94 38.47
CA GLY A 53 -18.40 21.05 39.28
C GLY A 53 -18.04 22.35 38.55
N ARG A 54 -18.08 23.45 39.30
CA ARG A 54 -17.43 24.72 38.94
C ARG A 54 -15.95 24.62 39.34
N GLY A 55 -15.04 25.17 38.55
CA GLY A 55 -13.60 25.14 38.88
C GLY A 55 -12.72 24.22 38.02
N TRP A 56 -13.13 23.91 36.79
CA TRP A 56 -12.30 23.13 35.87
C TRP A 56 -11.02 23.85 35.47
N LEU A 57 -10.97 25.17 35.51
CA LEU A 57 -9.81 25.94 35.04
C LEU A 57 -8.70 26.06 36.10
N SER A 58 -9.05 26.01 37.38
CA SER A 58 -8.12 26.30 38.46
C SER A 58 -8.55 25.55 39.73
N GLY A 59 -7.61 24.82 40.31
CA GLY A 59 -7.77 24.04 41.52
C GLY A 59 -8.00 22.56 41.26
N HIS A 60 -8.72 21.95 42.19
CA HIS A 60 -9.03 20.53 42.24
C HIS A 60 -10.54 20.37 42.05
N CYS A 61 -10.95 19.54 41.08
CA CYS A 61 -12.36 19.20 40.89
C CYS A 61 -12.50 17.69 40.74
N ASP A 62 -13.23 17.08 41.67
CA ASP A 62 -13.65 15.68 41.57
C ASP A 62 -15.16 15.65 41.35
N TRP A 63 -15.59 14.87 40.38
CA TRP A 63 -17.00 14.65 40.09
C TRP A 63 -17.24 13.17 39.82
N GLN A 64 -18.39 12.68 40.25
CA GLN A 64 -18.77 11.29 40.10
C GLN A 64 -20.28 11.20 39.85
N CYS A 65 -20.66 10.27 38.98
CA CYS A 65 -22.04 9.84 38.81
C CYS A 65 -22.10 8.32 38.65
N LYS A 66 -23.25 7.79 38.24
CA LYS A 66 -23.42 6.35 37.99
C LYS A 66 -22.49 5.90 36.85
N GLY A 67 -21.40 5.21 37.20
CA GLY A 67 -20.50 4.59 36.22
C GLY A 67 -19.50 5.53 35.56
N SER A 68 -19.41 6.79 35.97
CA SER A 68 -18.39 7.74 35.46
C SER A 68 -17.77 8.56 36.59
N THR A 69 -16.49 8.88 36.47
CA THR A 69 -15.74 9.78 37.36
C THR A 69 -14.90 10.74 36.55
N VAL A 70 -14.80 11.98 37.01
CA VAL A 70 -13.92 13.02 36.47
C VAL A 70 -13.06 13.55 37.61
N GLU A 71 -11.76 13.59 37.38
CA GLU A 71 -10.77 14.20 38.25
C GLU A 71 -10.05 15.29 37.47
N VAL A 72 -9.94 16.48 38.05
CA VAL A 72 -9.20 17.60 37.46
C VAL A 72 -8.17 18.10 38.46
N ARG A 73 -6.95 18.31 37.97
CA ARG A 73 -5.84 18.89 38.73
C ARG A 73 -5.25 20.05 37.93
N SER A 74 -4.79 21.07 38.61
CA SER A 74 -4.07 22.19 37.99
C SER A 74 -2.99 22.72 38.91
N GLU A 75 -1.87 23.15 38.35
CA GLU A 75 -0.78 23.78 39.08
C GLU A 75 -0.56 25.21 38.56
N PRO A 76 -0.61 26.25 39.44
CA PRO A 76 -0.33 27.63 39.06
C PRO A 76 1.07 27.79 38.44
N GLY A 77 1.14 28.59 37.39
CA GLY A 77 2.39 28.82 36.67
C GLY A 77 3.27 29.94 37.20
N ARG A 78 4.54 29.91 36.81
CA ARG A 78 5.46 31.04 36.99
C ARG A 78 5.26 32.16 35.95
N LEU A 79 4.76 31.80 34.76
CA LEU A 79 4.68 32.68 33.59
C LEU A 79 3.57 33.73 33.70
N GLU A 80 2.39 33.35 34.17
CA GLU A 80 1.23 34.25 34.29
C GLU A 80 0.51 34.05 35.64
N PRO A 81 0.55 35.05 36.54
CA PRO A 81 -0.16 34.99 37.82
C PRO A 81 -1.66 34.75 37.62
N GLY A 82 -2.19 33.70 38.26
CA GLY A 82 -3.61 33.36 38.21
C GLY A 82 -4.02 32.40 37.08
N LYS A 83 -3.10 31.97 36.21
CA LYS A 83 -3.35 30.91 35.23
C LYS A 83 -2.51 29.66 35.53
N PRO A 84 -3.05 28.45 35.34
CA PRO A 84 -2.29 27.23 35.57
C PRO A 84 -1.27 27.01 34.45
N GLU A 85 -0.02 26.72 34.81
CA GLU A 85 1.02 26.26 33.86
C GLU A 85 0.77 24.82 33.45
N PHE A 86 0.34 23.99 34.40
CA PHE A 86 -0.03 22.61 34.16
C PHE A 86 -1.49 22.38 34.52
N TRP A 87 -2.19 21.63 33.68
CA TRP A 87 -3.58 21.24 33.91
C TRP A 87 -3.80 19.83 33.39
N ALA A 88 -4.59 19.02 34.08
CA ALA A 88 -4.98 17.72 33.59
C ALA A 88 -6.38 17.33 34.04
N LEU A 89 -7.03 16.55 33.20
CA LEU A 89 -8.29 15.87 33.47
C LEU A 89 -8.09 14.37 33.25
N ARG A 90 -8.62 13.58 34.19
CA ARG A 90 -8.83 12.15 34.05
C ARG A 90 -10.32 11.87 34.08
N TYR A 91 -10.82 11.23 33.03
CA TYR A 91 -12.21 10.84 32.89
C TYR A 91 -12.29 9.32 32.73
N ASP A 92 -12.87 8.66 33.73
CA ASP A 92 -13.13 7.23 33.71
C ASP A 92 -14.62 6.98 33.51
N GLU A 93 -14.98 6.00 32.68
CA GLU A 93 -16.37 5.64 32.41
C GLU A 93 -16.51 4.13 32.12
N VAL A 94 -17.73 3.61 32.29
CA VAL A 94 -18.08 2.24 31.86
C VAL A 94 -18.21 2.19 30.34
N CYS A 95 -17.73 1.11 29.73
CA CYS A 95 -17.90 0.82 28.31
C CYS A 95 -19.36 0.46 28.00
N GLY A 96 -19.93 1.06 26.95
CA GLY A 96 -21.30 0.78 26.52
C GLY A 96 -21.52 -0.61 25.93
N GLU A 97 -20.46 -1.25 25.42
CA GLU A 97 -20.53 -2.57 24.77
C GLU A 97 -20.13 -3.72 25.71
N GLU A 98 -19.27 -3.46 26.68
CA GLU A 98 -18.74 -4.47 27.60
C GLU A 98 -18.80 -3.94 29.02
N ARG A 99 -19.77 -4.43 29.80
CA ARG A 99 -20.09 -3.92 31.15
C ARG A 99 -18.91 -3.97 32.13
N HIS A 100 -17.96 -4.88 31.92
CA HIS A 100 -16.80 -5.07 32.78
C HIS A 100 -15.57 -4.30 32.30
N ARG A 101 -15.64 -3.63 31.14
CA ARG A 101 -14.59 -2.78 30.62
C ARG A 101 -14.82 -1.33 31.06
N ARG A 102 -13.76 -0.69 31.54
CA ARG A 102 -13.73 0.75 31.78
C ARG A 102 -12.79 1.44 30.82
N TRP A 103 -13.19 2.61 30.38
CA TRP A 103 -12.40 3.53 29.57
C TRP A 103 -11.85 4.63 30.46
N ARG A 104 -10.58 4.95 30.27
CA ARG A 104 -9.89 6.08 30.87
C ARG A 104 -9.45 7.03 29.77
N THR A 105 -9.83 8.28 29.87
CA THR A 105 -9.31 9.36 29.02
C THR A 105 -8.59 10.38 29.89
N ASP A 106 -7.28 10.50 29.70
CA ASP A 106 -6.46 11.55 30.27
C ASP A 106 -6.25 12.64 29.22
N VAL A 107 -6.49 13.90 29.59
CA VAL A 107 -6.18 15.09 28.78
C VAL A 107 -5.38 16.04 29.64
N ALA A 108 -4.16 16.37 29.21
CA ALA A 108 -3.28 17.26 29.92
C ALA A 108 -2.83 18.42 29.04
N LEU A 109 -2.66 19.59 29.67
CA LEU A 109 -2.24 20.83 29.05
C LEU A 109 -0.98 21.33 29.76
N THR A 110 -0.01 21.77 28.97
CA THR A 110 1.17 22.49 29.43
C THR A 110 1.23 23.82 28.71
N ARG A 111 1.20 24.93 29.45
CA ARG A 111 1.41 26.27 28.88
C ARG A 111 2.91 26.48 28.66
N LEU A 112 3.26 26.79 27.42
CA LEU A 112 4.58 27.25 27.02
C LEU A 112 4.45 28.70 26.51
N ASP A 113 5.55 29.37 26.23
CA ASP A 113 5.56 30.81 25.90
C ASP A 113 4.58 31.18 24.77
N GLU A 114 4.68 30.53 23.61
CA GLU A 114 3.83 30.85 22.42
C GLU A 114 2.77 29.81 22.10
N VAL A 115 2.79 28.66 22.79
CA VAL A 115 1.96 27.50 22.44
C VAL A 115 1.39 26.83 23.68
N VAL A 116 0.26 26.16 23.49
CA VAL A 116 -0.30 25.25 24.49
C VAL A 116 -0.10 23.83 24.00
N ARG A 117 0.70 23.06 24.74
CA ARG A 117 0.87 21.65 24.47
C ARG A 117 -0.29 20.86 25.04
N VAL A 118 -0.85 19.98 24.22
CA VAL A 118 -1.94 19.07 24.57
C VAL A 118 -1.44 17.65 24.50
N ALA A 119 -1.58 16.90 25.59
CA ALA A 119 -1.38 15.47 25.66
C ALA A 119 -2.74 14.80 25.87
N VAL A 120 -3.04 13.78 25.06
CA VAL A 120 -4.26 12.97 25.22
C VAL A 120 -3.87 11.50 25.23
N ARG A 121 -4.35 10.76 26.21
CA ARG A 121 -4.22 9.31 26.31
C ARG A 121 -5.59 8.69 26.56
N VAL A 122 -5.94 7.68 25.78
CA VAL A 122 -7.11 6.84 26.00
C VAL A 122 -6.62 5.43 26.27
N SER A 123 -7.06 4.88 27.38
CA SER A 123 -6.75 3.52 27.81
C SER A 123 -8.04 2.80 28.19
N HIS A 124 -7.99 1.47 28.22
CA HIS A 124 -9.07 0.68 28.79
C HIS A 124 -8.51 -0.43 29.68
N TYR A 125 -9.33 -0.87 30.62
CA TYR A 125 -8.99 -1.96 31.54
C TYR A 125 -10.26 -2.73 31.91
N LEU A 126 -10.10 -3.97 32.35
CA LEU A 126 -11.19 -4.75 32.91
C LEU A 126 -11.29 -4.48 34.41
N THR A 127 -12.50 -4.47 34.94
CA THR A 127 -12.72 -4.35 36.38
C THR A 127 -12.08 -5.53 37.10
N PRO A 128 -11.39 -5.33 38.25
CA PRO A 128 -10.71 -6.42 38.97
C PRO A 128 -11.63 -7.59 39.36
N GLU A 129 -12.93 -7.35 39.45
CA GLU A 129 -13.95 -8.34 39.78
C GLU A 129 -14.36 -9.23 38.59
N PHE A 130 -13.85 -8.96 37.39
CA PHE A 130 -14.17 -9.74 36.20
C PHE A 130 -13.45 -11.09 36.21
N ILE A 131 -14.24 -12.17 36.16
CA ILE A 131 -13.74 -13.53 36.01
C ILE A 131 -14.42 -14.12 34.77
N GLY A 132 -13.63 -14.39 33.73
CA GLY A 132 -14.13 -14.92 32.46
C GLY A 132 -13.11 -14.84 31.34
N GLU A 133 -13.53 -15.23 30.13
CA GLU A 133 -12.75 -15.03 28.91
C GLU A 133 -12.60 -13.52 28.63
N GLU A 134 -11.40 -13.08 28.27
CA GLU A 134 -11.17 -11.67 27.97
C GLU A 134 -11.96 -11.24 26.73
N PRO A 135 -12.77 -10.16 26.82
CA PRO A 135 -13.52 -9.67 25.68
C PRO A 135 -12.59 -9.11 24.59
N GLU A 136 -13.03 -9.20 23.34
CA GLU A 136 -12.26 -8.74 22.18
C GLU A 136 -11.78 -7.30 22.33
N ARG A 137 -10.53 -7.04 21.92
CA ARG A 137 -9.94 -5.71 22.05
C ARG A 137 -10.66 -4.71 21.13
N PRO A 138 -11.07 -3.55 21.64
CA PRO A 138 -11.72 -2.55 20.82
C PRO A 138 -10.73 -1.98 19.79
N THR A 139 -11.23 -1.70 18.57
CA THR A 139 -10.43 -1.14 17.48
C THR A 139 -9.92 0.24 17.85
N ALA A 140 -8.59 0.41 17.87
CA ALA A 140 -7.92 1.67 18.20
C ALA A 140 -8.40 2.82 17.31
N THR A 141 -8.94 3.88 17.91
CA THR A 141 -9.40 5.07 17.21
C THR A 141 -9.12 6.35 18.00
N SER A 142 -8.89 7.46 17.28
CA SER A 142 -8.76 8.77 17.88
C SER A 142 -10.09 9.26 18.48
N PRO A 143 -10.10 9.78 19.71
CA PRO A 143 -11.30 10.24 20.39
C PRO A 143 -11.84 11.53 19.76
N LYS A 144 -13.17 11.71 19.82
CA LYS A 144 -13.85 12.89 19.24
C LYS A 144 -13.31 14.22 19.77
N VAL A 145 -12.88 14.28 21.04
CA VAL A 145 -12.31 15.50 21.65
C VAL A 145 -11.06 15.99 20.91
N VAL A 146 -10.17 15.07 20.48
CA VAL A 146 -8.98 15.43 19.70
C VAL A 146 -9.40 16.05 18.37
N LYS A 147 -10.34 15.41 17.66
CA LYS A 147 -10.82 15.90 16.36
C LYS A 147 -11.44 17.29 16.46
N THR A 148 -12.27 17.50 17.49
CA THR A 148 -12.85 18.81 17.78
C THR A 148 -11.76 19.87 18.02
N ILE A 149 -10.71 19.54 18.77
CA ILE A 149 -9.58 20.46 19.00
C ILE A 149 -8.85 20.74 17.68
N LEU A 150 -8.52 19.73 16.88
CA LEU A 150 -7.79 19.90 15.62
C LEU A 150 -8.58 20.66 14.55
N GLN A 151 -9.91 20.58 14.56
CA GLN A 151 -10.79 21.28 13.61
C GLN A 151 -11.11 22.72 14.02
N ASP A 152 -10.75 23.13 15.23
CA ASP A 152 -11.08 24.45 15.74
C ASP A 152 -10.24 25.53 15.05
N ARG A 153 -10.91 26.54 14.47
CA ARG A 153 -10.27 27.59 13.67
C ARG A 153 -9.54 28.64 14.51
N ARG A 154 -9.55 28.53 15.84
CA ARG A 154 -8.89 29.50 16.73
C ARG A 154 -7.36 29.34 16.77
N TRP A 155 -6.84 28.20 16.34
CA TRP A 155 -5.42 27.86 16.40
C TRP A 155 -5.02 26.95 15.24
N ARG A 156 -3.70 26.81 15.05
CA ARG A 156 -3.10 25.71 14.29
C ARG A 156 -2.57 24.66 15.24
N ALA A 157 -2.79 23.40 14.91
CA ALA A 157 -2.26 22.26 15.66
C ALA A 157 -1.08 21.64 14.91
N SER A 158 0.03 21.39 15.60
CA SER A 158 1.21 20.73 15.02
C SER A 158 1.85 19.75 15.99
N ALA A 159 2.48 18.71 15.47
CA ALA A 159 3.31 17.80 16.25
C ALA A 159 4.76 17.93 15.79
N GLY A 160 5.52 18.75 16.54
CA GLY A 160 6.74 19.34 16.02
C GLY A 160 6.39 20.34 14.92
N THR A 161 7.07 20.21 13.77
CA THR A 161 6.85 21.02 12.56
C THR A 161 5.67 20.54 11.71
N GLN A 162 5.20 19.29 11.90
CA GLN A 162 4.13 18.73 11.09
C GLN A 162 2.75 19.27 11.50
N GLU A 163 2.10 20.01 10.61
CA GLU A 163 0.70 20.45 10.79
C GLU A 163 -0.24 19.23 10.81
N LEU A 164 -1.14 19.19 11.80
CA LEU A 164 -2.08 18.09 12.01
C LEU A 164 -3.46 18.42 11.45
N LYS A 165 -4.05 17.46 10.75
CA LYS A 165 -5.38 17.57 10.14
C LYS A 165 -6.20 16.32 10.42
N VAL A 166 -7.52 16.44 10.37
CA VAL A 166 -8.45 15.31 10.46
C VAL A 166 -8.82 14.71 9.11
N ALA A 167 -8.30 15.30 8.03
CA ALA A 167 -8.54 14.91 6.65
C ALA A 167 -7.19 14.72 5.94
N PRO A 168 -7.11 13.82 4.94
CA PRO A 168 -5.88 13.58 4.21
C PRO A 168 -5.47 14.80 3.39
N THR A 169 -4.16 14.97 3.20
CA THR A 169 -3.60 16.00 2.32
C THR A 169 -3.26 15.38 0.95
N ALA A 170 -3.98 15.80 -0.10
CA ALA A 170 -3.71 15.32 -1.45
C ALA A 170 -2.44 15.95 -2.04
N ILE A 171 -1.50 15.10 -2.44
CA ILE A 171 -0.32 15.51 -3.20
C ILE A 171 -0.73 15.77 -4.65
N ARG A 172 -0.23 16.88 -5.20
CA ARG A 172 -0.37 17.28 -6.60
C ARG A 172 1.02 17.54 -7.17
N VAL A 173 1.09 17.67 -8.49
CA VAL A 173 2.34 18.08 -9.17
C VAL A 173 2.88 19.36 -8.54
N GLY A 174 4.15 19.36 -8.17
CA GLY A 174 4.86 20.43 -7.48
C GLY A 174 4.83 20.35 -5.95
N HIS A 175 4.06 19.44 -5.34
CA HIS A 175 3.98 19.30 -3.88
C HIS A 175 4.94 18.25 -3.31
N LEU A 176 5.58 17.41 -4.14
CA LEU A 176 6.49 16.38 -3.65
C LEU A 176 7.69 16.90 -2.86
N PRO A 177 8.35 18.02 -3.24
CA PRO A 177 9.43 18.60 -2.43
C PRO A 177 9.00 18.84 -0.99
N THR A 178 7.80 19.41 -0.78
CA THR A 178 7.26 19.66 0.56
C THR A 178 7.00 18.37 1.34
N LEU A 179 6.54 17.31 0.69
CA LEU A 179 6.39 16.01 1.34
C LEU A 179 7.77 15.44 1.73
N VAL A 180 8.75 15.50 0.85
CA VAL A 180 10.10 14.98 1.06
C VAL A 180 10.81 15.73 2.19
N ASP A 181 10.72 17.06 2.20
CA ASP A 181 11.22 17.90 3.29
C ASP A 181 10.54 17.52 4.61
N GLY A 182 9.21 17.37 4.62
CA GLY A 182 8.47 16.95 5.82
C GLY A 182 8.78 15.53 6.30
N LEU A 183 9.12 14.62 5.38
CA LEU A 183 9.59 13.28 5.73
C LEU A 183 10.94 13.35 6.45
N ALA A 184 11.90 14.09 5.88
CA ALA A 184 13.27 14.24 6.38
C ALA A 184 13.40 15.19 7.59
N ASP A 185 12.35 15.94 7.93
CA ASP A 185 12.34 16.85 9.06
C ASP A 185 12.55 16.12 10.40
N THR A 186 13.65 16.46 11.08
CA THR A 186 14.04 15.88 12.36
C THR A 186 13.21 16.39 13.54
N GLU A 187 12.56 17.55 13.38
CA GLU A 187 11.70 18.14 14.41
C GLU A 187 10.27 17.59 14.36
N ARG A 188 9.89 16.87 13.29
CA ARG A 188 8.61 16.15 13.22
C ARG A 188 8.54 15.06 14.28
N THR A 189 7.45 15.02 15.05
CA THR A 189 7.29 14.03 16.14
C THR A 189 6.23 12.95 15.86
N VAL A 190 5.53 13.03 14.74
CA VAL A 190 4.47 12.08 14.32
C VAL A 190 4.78 11.40 13.00
N PRO A 191 4.27 10.18 12.75
CA PRO A 191 4.45 9.51 11.48
C PRO A 191 3.65 10.22 10.39
N ILE A 192 4.13 10.09 9.16
CA ILE A 192 3.42 10.47 7.95
C ILE A 192 3.02 9.18 7.26
N ILE A 193 1.73 9.03 6.98
CA ILE A 193 1.19 7.88 6.26
C ILE A 193 0.88 8.33 4.84
N VAL A 194 1.51 7.69 3.86
CA VAL A 194 1.27 7.93 2.44
C VAL A 194 0.43 6.79 1.89
N VAL A 195 -0.71 7.12 1.29
CA VAL A 195 -1.61 6.18 0.63
C VAL A 195 -1.56 6.44 -0.87
N SER A 196 -0.95 5.54 -1.63
CA SER A 196 -0.95 5.62 -3.10
C SER A 196 -2.24 5.05 -3.66
N ALA A 197 -2.75 5.64 -4.73
CA ALA A 197 -3.83 5.07 -5.52
C ALA A 197 -3.30 3.93 -6.43
N LEU A 198 -4.18 2.98 -6.77
CA LEU A 198 -3.96 1.94 -7.78
C LEU A 198 -3.88 2.55 -9.17
N ARG A 199 -2.96 2.09 -10.02
CA ARG A 199 -2.76 2.67 -11.36
C ARG A 199 -3.96 2.49 -12.29
N GLN A 200 -4.65 1.37 -12.18
CA GLN A 200 -5.73 1.01 -13.10
C GLN A 200 -7.03 1.75 -12.79
N THR A 201 -7.35 1.93 -11.51
CA THR A 201 -8.63 2.48 -11.05
C THR A 201 -8.51 3.90 -10.51
N ASN A 202 -7.29 4.34 -10.16
CA ASN A 202 -7.03 5.54 -9.39
C ASN A 202 -7.76 5.56 -8.03
N GLU A 203 -8.04 4.38 -7.47
CA GLU A 203 -8.64 4.20 -6.16
C GLU A 203 -7.60 3.76 -5.13
N GLU A 204 -7.72 4.23 -3.90
CA GLU A 204 -6.87 3.80 -2.79
C GLU A 204 -7.38 2.49 -2.16
N PRO A 205 -6.50 1.52 -1.86
CA PRO A 205 -6.90 0.24 -1.25
C PRO A 205 -7.30 0.36 0.23
N LEU A 206 -6.97 1.48 0.88
CA LEU A 206 -7.48 1.86 2.19
C LEU A 206 -8.06 3.27 2.10
N SER A 207 -9.20 3.50 2.76
CA SER A 207 -9.84 4.81 2.87
C SER A 207 -8.90 5.82 3.55
N PRO A 208 -8.33 6.80 2.81
CA PRO A 208 -7.43 7.80 3.40
C PRO A 208 -8.17 8.73 4.36
N THR A 209 -9.47 8.94 4.12
CA THR A 209 -10.36 9.72 4.97
C THR A 209 -10.54 9.06 6.32
N ASP A 210 -10.87 7.76 6.36
CA ASP A 210 -11.03 7.03 7.63
C ASP A 210 -9.69 6.94 8.37
N LEU A 211 -8.60 6.72 7.63
CA LEU A 211 -7.25 6.68 8.19
C LEU A 211 -6.90 8.01 8.86
N ALA A 212 -7.10 9.15 8.19
CA ALA A 212 -6.85 10.48 8.75
C ALA A 212 -7.76 10.76 9.95
N TRP A 213 -9.03 10.35 9.86
CA TRP A 213 -10.03 10.59 10.91
C TRP A 213 -9.73 9.79 12.18
N HIS A 214 -9.31 8.53 12.06
CA HIS A 214 -9.04 7.66 13.20
C HIS A 214 -7.61 7.77 13.72
N ALA A 215 -6.65 8.24 12.91
CA ALA A 215 -5.29 8.54 13.34
C ALA A 215 -5.08 10.02 13.75
N ALA A 216 -6.13 10.85 13.67
CA ALA A 216 -6.09 12.27 13.98
C ALA A 216 -5.36 12.54 15.30
N GLY A 217 -4.31 13.38 15.26
CA GLY A 217 -3.45 13.70 16.39
C GLY A 217 -2.20 12.82 16.53
N ALA A 218 -2.27 11.56 16.09
CA ALA A 218 -1.19 10.58 16.22
C ALA A 218 -0.36 10.41 14.94
N ALA A 219 -0.92 10.74 13.76
CA ALA A 219 -0.23 10.72 12.48
C ALA A 219 -0.84 11.74 11.50
N SER A 220 -0.07 12.09 10.46
CA SER A 220 -0.58 12.84 9.30
C SER A 220 -0.77 11.91 8.12
N VAL A 221 -1.80 12.12 7.30
CA VAL A 221 -2.11 11.27 6.15
C VAL A 221 -2.03 12.07 4.86
N PHE A 222 -1.34 11.53 3.88
CA PHE A 222 -1.21 12.08 2.54
C PHE A 222 -1.68 11.07 1.51
N THR A 223 -2.29 11.56 0.43
CA THR A 223 -2.68 10.73 -0.71
C THR A 223 -1.82 11.04 -1.92
N LEU A 224 -1.40 9.99 -2.62
CA LEU A 224 -0.63 10.08 -3.85
C LEU A 224 -1.48 9.51 -5.01
N PRO A 225 -2.04 10.37 -5.89
CA PRO A 225 -2.87 9.91 -7.00
C PRO A 225 -2.05 9.11 -8.02
N ALA A 226 -2.73 8.29 -8.83
CA ALA A 226 -2.14 7.57 -9.95
C ALA A 226 -1.99 8.46 -11.20
N ASP A 227 -1.50 9.69 -10.98
CA ASP A 227 -1.20 10.66 -12.03
C ASP A 227 0.27 10.49 -12.44
N GLU A 228 0.55 10.39 -13.75
CA GLU A 228 1.90 10.10 -14.25
C GLU A 228 2.89 11.22 -13.93
N ASP A 229 2.48 12.49 -13.94
CA ASP A 229 3.36 13.61 -13.61
C ASP A 229 3.72 13.58 -12.11
N VAL A 230 2.74 13.28 -11.25
CA VAL A 230 2.97 13.09 -9.80
C VAL A 230 3.89 11.89 -9.53
N ILE A 231 3.69 10.78 -10.24
CA ILE A 231 4.53 9.58 -10.11
C ILE A 231 5.96 9.87 -10.58
N GLN A 232 6.13 10.57 -11.70
CA GLN A 232 7.44 10.95 -12.21
C GLN A 232 8.16 11.89 -11.24
N GLU A 233 7.45 12.85 -10.67
CA GLU A 233 7.98 13.75 -9.66
C GLU A 233 8.39 12.99 -8.38
N ALA A 234 7.56 12.07 -7.90
CA ALA A 234 7.89 11.20 -6.77
C ALA A 234 9.13 10.33 -7.05
N ASN A 235 9.25 9.80 -8.27
CA ASN A 235 10.44 9.05 -8.70
C ASN A 235 11.70 9.91 -8.76
N TYR A 236 11.55 11.22 -9.02
CA TYR A 236 12.67 12.16 -9.08
C TYR A 236 13.20 12.49 -7.69
N TYR A 237 12.31 12.80 -6.72
CA TYR A 237 12.73 13.24 -5.38
C TYR A 237 12.95 12.11 -4.37
N LEU A 238 12.26 10.96 -4.50
CA LEU A 238 12.41 9.85 -3.55
C LEU A 238 13.36 8.77 -4.09
N PRO A 239 14.33 8.31 -3.27
CA PRO A 239 15.10 7.10 -3.57
C PRO A 239 14.17 5.90 -3.75
N ARG A 240 14.60 4.91 -4.53
CA ARG A 240 13.77 3.77 -4.96
C ARG A 240 13.10 3.07 -3.77
N GLU A 241 13.84 2.93 -2.68
CA GLU A 241 13.49 2.24 -1.46
C GLU A 241 12.43 2.97 -0.63
N TYR A 242 12.20 4.27 -0.89
CA TYR A 242 11.23 5.13 -0.17
C TYR A 242 9.94 5.37 -0.97
N ARG A 243 9.89 5.00 -2.25
CA ARG A 243 8.76 5.31 -3.13
C ARG A 243 7.48 4.58 -2.70
N CYS A 244 6.35 5.24 -2.93
CA CYS A 244 5.02 4.65 -2.82
C CYS A 244 4.38 4.66 -4.21
N PHE A 245 3.95 3.50 -4.69
CA PHE A 245 3.34 3.38 -6.02
C PHE A 245 2.24 2.33 -6.01
N ASN A 246 1.29 2.47 -6.93
CA ASN A 246 0.31 1.45 -7.29
C ASN A 246 -0.40 0.82 -6.07
N GLY A 247 -1.10 1.63 -5.28
CA GLY A 247 -1.85 1.15 -4.12
C GLY A 247 -1.01 0.87 -2.86
N LEU A 248 0.30 1.13 -2.87
CA LEU A 248 1.12 0.95 -1.67
C LEU A 248 0.75 1.95 -0.57
N VAL A 249 0.58 1.46 0.65
CA VAL A 249 0.39 2.26 1.86
C VAL A 249 1.63 2.20 2.71
N ARG A 250 2.24 3.34 3.04
CA ARG A 250 3.49 3.38 3.83
C ARG A 250 3.40 4.30 5.02
N VAL A 251 3.93 3.85 6.15
CA VAL A 251 4.02 4.60 7.40
C VAL A 251 5.47 5.03 7.61
N PHE A 252 5.76 6.30 7.34
CA PHE A 252 7.06 6.92 7.57
C PHE A 252 7.17 7.43 9.01
N MET A 253 7.91 6.69 9.82
CA MET A 253 8.25 7.08 11.19
C MET A 253 9.06 8.39 11.20
N PRO A 254 9.04 9.17 12.29
CA PRO A 254 9.88 10.37 12.45
C PRO A 254 11.37 10.14 12.21
N GLY A 255 12.06 11.21 11.79
CA GLY A 255 13.51 11.22 11.57
C GLY A 255 13.96 10.40 10.38
N VAL A 256 13.24 10.45 9.26
CA VAL A 256 13.60 9.73 8.01
C VAL A 256 14.97 10.22 7.54
N ASP A 257 15.87 9.31 7.23
CA ASP A 257 17.17 9.62 6.64
C ASP A 257 17.25 9.05 5.22
N LEU A 258 16.91 9.87 4.23
CA LEU A 258 16.92 9.50 2.82
C LEU A 258 18.32 9.21 2.27
N SER A 259 19.39 9.55 3.01
CA SER A 259 20.77 9.26 2.64
C SER A 259 21.24 7.88 3.10
N SER A 260 20.51 7.26 4.03
CA SER A 260 20.85 5.95 4.59
C SER A 260 20.35 4.80 3.71
N GLY A 261 21.24 3.85 3.42
CA GLY A 261 20.91 2.64 2.64
C GLY A 261 20.04 1.62 3.39
N SER A 262 19.73 1.86 4.66
CA SER A 262 18.96 0.92 5.50
C SER A 262 17.79 1.52 6.27
N ASP A 263 17.72 2.85 6.38
CA ASP A 263 16.66 3.53 7.16
C ASP A 263 15.25 3.22 6.62
N TRP A 264 15.12 2.96 5.32
CA TRP A 264 13.85 2.59 4.69
C TRP A 264 13.14 1.38 5.33
N ARG A 265 13.90 0.47 5.98
CA ARG A 265 13.38 -0.77 6.57
C ARG A 265 12.53 -0.57 7.81
N ARG A 266 12.71 0.52 8.57
CA ARG A 266 11.86 0.78 9.75
C ARG A 266 10.53 1.44 9.38
N HIS A 267 10.32 1.77 8.10
CA HIS A 267 9.12 2.42 7.59
C HIS A 267 8.17 1.40 6.97
N ARG A 268 7.34 0.80 7.81
CA ARG A 268 6.40 -0.26 7.44
C ARG A 268 5.55 0.14 6.23
N PHE A 269 5.40 -0.76 5.27
CA PHE A 269 4.47 -0.63 4.16
C PHE A 269 3.54 -1.83 4.05
N PHE A 270 2.46 -1.63 3.30
CA PHE A 270 1.46 -2.64 2.97
C PHE A 270 1.20 -2.57 1.46
N THR A 271 1.40 -3.70 0.79
CA THR A 271 1.12 -3.82 -0.65
C THR A 271 -0.39 -4.00 -0.88
N PRO A 272 -0.90 -3.71 -2.09
CA PRO A 272 -2.29 -3.96 -2.43
C PRO A 272 -2.70 -5.42 -2.22
N ASP A 273 -1.84 -6.36 -2.60
CA ASP A 273 -2.08 -7.79 -2.44
C ASP A 273 -2.20 -8.18 -0.96
N TYR A 274 -1.32 -7.66 -0.10
CA TYR A 274 -1.39 -7.89 1.33
C TYR A 274 -2.67 -7.33 1.95
N ILE A 275 -3.08 -6.12 1.54
CA ILE A 275 -4.32 -5.47 1.99
C ILE A 275 -5.54 -6.29 1.54
N SER A 276 -5.53 -6.79 0.30
CA SER A 276 -6.61 -7.62 -0.23
C SER A 276 -6.70 -8.98 0.49
N GLN A 277 -5.57 -9.61 0.81
CA GLN A 277 -5.54 -10.90 1.51
C GLN A 277 -5.91 -10.79 2.99
N SER A 278 -5.40 -9.76 3.67
CA SER A 278 -5.62 -9.55 5.11
C SER A 278 -6.97 -8.89 5.42
N GLY A 279 -7.51 -8.14 4.46
CA GLY A 279 -8.68 -7.29 4.63
C GLY A 279 -8.32 -5.88 5.13
N PRO A 280 -8.97 -4.81 4.60
CA PRO A 280 -8.70 -3.41 4.98
C PRO A 280 -8.75 -3.16 6.50
N SER A 281 -9.77 -3.67 7.18
CA SER A 281 -9.96 -3.47 8.63
C SER A 281 -8.82 -4.06 9.47
N ALA A 282 -8.24 -5.18 9.05
CA ALA A 282 -7.13 -5.80 9.75
C ALA A 282 -5.87 -4.92 9.66
N VAL A 283 -5.56 -4.41 8.45
CA VAL A 283 -4.43 -3.51 8.20
C VAL A 283 -4.59 -2.19 8.95
N LEU A 284 -5.78 -1.59 8.91
CA LEU A 284 -6.09 -0.39 9.71
C LEU A 284 -5.86 -0.64 11.20
N GLY A 285 -6.31 -1.79 11.72
CA GLY A 285 -6.05 -2.21 13.09
C GLY A 285 -4.57 -2.35 13.42
N MET A 286 -3.75 -2.86 12.50
CA MET A 286 -2.28 -2.92 12.66
C MET A 286 -1.68 -1.51 12.76
N ILE A 287 -2.06 -0.61 11.86
CA ILE A 287 -1.58 0.78 11.84
C ILE A 287 -1.95 1.49 13.16
N TYR A 288 -3.23 1.50 13.53
CA TYR A 288 -3.68 2.21 14.73
C TYR A 288 -3.06 1.66 16.02
N ARG A 289 -2.90 0.34 16.13
CA ARG A 289 -2.19 -0.27 17.27
C ARG A 289 -0.71 0.12 17.29
N GLY A 290 -0.05 0.18 16.13
CA GLY A 290 1.32 0.67 16.02
C GLY A 290 1.45 2.11 16.49
N LEU A 291 0.52 2.99 16.07
CA LEU A 291 0.48 4.39 16.50
C LEU A 291 0.26 4.52 18.01
N ALA A 292 -0.66 3.74 18.59
CA ALA A 292 -0.98 3.78 20.01
C ALA A 292 0.16 3.29 20.93
N ARG A 293 1.10 2.49 20.43
CA ARG A 293 2.26 2.02 21.20
C ARG A 293 3.41 3.02 21.28
N ARG A 294 3.43 4.04 20.42
CA ARG A 294 4.54 4.99 20.34
C ARG A 294 4.69 5.74 21.66
N PRO A 295 5.86 5.76 22.31
CA PRO A 295 6.04 6.53 23.52
C PRO A 295 5.66 7.99 23.27
N MET A 296 4.84 8.55 24.16
CA MET A 296 4.64 10.00 24.20
C MET A 296 6.00 10.57 24.58
N ALA A 297 6.72 11.14 23.61
CA ALA A 297 8.09 11.57 23.78
C ALA A 297 8.26 12.30 25.13
N THR A 298 9.19 11.80 25.95
CA THR A 298 9.53 12.31 27.28
C THR A 298 10.25 13.65 27.18
N GLN A 299 9.56 14.67 26.67
CA GLN A 299 10.01 16.04 26.83
C GLN A 299 9.77 16.41 28.29
N ARG A 300 10.85 16.49 29.07
CA ARG A 300 10.92 16.71 30.54
C ARG A 300 10.08 17.89 31.09
N GLN A 301 9.43 18.66 30.23
CA GLN A 301 8.66 19.85 30.53
C GLN A 301 7.14 19.68 30.44
N CYS A 302 6.58 18.54 30.00
CA CYS A 302 5.13 18.35 29.93
C CYS A 302 4.56 17.49 31.07
N VAL A 303 3.24 17.59 31.24
CA VAL A 303 2.40 16.68 32.02
C VAL A 303 1.54 15.84 31.08
N LEU A 304 1.30 14.58 31.40
CA LEU A 304 0.52 13.63 30.59
C LEU A 304 -0.84 13.31 31.22
N ASP A 305 -0.94 13.40 32.55
CA ASP A 305 -2.16 13.10 33.30
C ASP A 305 -2.22 13.87 34.64
N VAL A 306 -3.24 13.55 35.46
CA VAL A 306 -3.48 14.16 36.77
C VAL A 306 -2.39 13.83 37.80
N ASP A 307 -1.73 12.68 37.67
CA ASP A 307 -0.69 12.26 38.60
C ASP A 307 0.59 13.08 38.35
N ASP A 308 0.91 13.37 37.08
CA ASP A 308 1.98 14.28 36.71
C ASP A 308 1.78 15.70 37.26
N VAL A 309 0.55 16.24 37.19
CA VAL A 309 0.24 17.55 37.77
C VAL A 309 0.37 17.54 39.28
N ALA A 310 -0.08 16.47 39.94
CA ALA A 310 0.07 16.32 41.39
C ALA A 310 1.56 16.26 41.81
N MET A 311 2.41 15.58 41.03
CA MET A 311 3.85 15.58 41.25
C MET A 311 4.46 16.99 41.11
N ARG A 312 4.07 17.75 40.09
CA ARG A 312 4.52 19.15 39.91
C ARG A 312 4.10 20.05 41.09
N HIS A 313 2.88 19.87 41.59
CA HIS A 313 2.38 20.58 42.76
C HIS A 313 3.20 20.26 44.02
N MET A 314 3.47 18.98 44.28
CA MET A 314 4.30 18.55 45.42
C MET A 314 5.73 19.11 45.35
N ASP A 315 6.33 19.14 44.15
CA ASP A 315 7.65 19.71 43.94
C ASP A 315 7.68 21.21 44.25
N HIS A 316 6.64 21.95 43.86
CA HIS A 316 6.51 23.38 44.13
C HIS A 316 6.33 23.65 45.63
N GLU A 317 5.39 22.96 46.29
CA GLU A 317 5.16 23.12 47.74
C GLU A 317 6.39 22.72 48.56
N ARG A 318 7.13 21.68 48.15
CA ARG A 318 8.43 21.32 48.77
C ARG A 318 9.45 22.46 48.64
N GLY A 319 9.52 23.10 47.49
CA GLY A 319 10.39 24.27 47.28
C GLY A 319 10.00 25.46 48.18
N ARG A 320 8.70 25.73 48.30
CA ARG A 320 8.16 26.78 49.17
C ARG A 320 8.43 26.52 50.65
N LEU A 321 8.20 25.28 51.10
CA LEU A 321 8.48 24.87 52.49
C LEU A 321 9.96 24.99 52.83
N ARG A 322 10.87 24.61 51.92
CA ARG A 322 12.32 24.82 52.10
C ARG A 322 12.67 26.30 52.32
N GLN A 323 12.11 27.20 51.50
CA GLN A 323 12.34 28.64 51.64
C GLN A 323 11.79 29.18 52.97
N LEU A 324 10.64 28.68 53.43
CA LEU A 324 10.07 29.07 54.74
C LEU A 324 10.91 28.56 55.91
N LEU A 325 11.45 27.34 55.82
CA LEU A 325 12.32 26.73 56.82
C LEU A 325 13.67 27.46 56.92
N GLU A 326 14.24 27.85 55.78
CA GLU A 326 15.46 28.70 55.72
C GLU A 326 15.24 30.08 56.35
N GLY A 327 14.00 30.60 56.35
CA GLY A 327 13.66 31.93 56.86
C GLY A 327 13.18 32.01 58.31
N ALA A 328 12.88 30.89 58.98
CA ALA A 328 12.35 30.90 60.36
C ALA A 328 13.47 30.76 61.41
N ALA A 329 13.62 31.72 62.33
CA ALA A 329 14.56 31.68 63.45
C ALA A 329 13.85 31.49 64.82
N ASP A 330 14.53 30.76 65.71
CA ASP A 330 14.39 30.61 67.18
C ASP A 330 13.09 30.04 67.80
N SER A 331 13.11 28.72 68.05
CA SER A 331 12.41 28.00 69.15
C SER A 331 13.02 26.58 69.27
N ASP A 332 13.29 26.08 70.48
CA ASP A 332 13.89 24.74 70.70
C ASP A 332 13.00 23.59 70.19
N ASP A 333 11.67 23.72 70.30
CA ASP A 333 10.71 22.78 69.68
C ASP A 333 10.74 22.87 68.15
N LEU A 334 11.04 24.06 67.63
CA LEU A 334 11.21 24.29 66.19
C LEU A 334 12.55 23.73 65.70
N GLN A 335 13.60 23.70 66.54
CA GLN A 335 14.89 23.08 66.23
C GLN A 335 14.74 21.56 66.09
N ALA A 336 14.04 20.89 67.02
CA ALA A 336 13.76 19.46 66.92
C ALA A 336 12.84 19.13 65.73
N GLN A 337 11.83 19.96 65.45
CA GLN A 337 11.01 19.81 64.25
C GLN A 337 11.79 20.09 62.95
N LYS A 338 12.73 21.04 62.95
CA LYS A 338 13.64 21.32 61.84
C LYS A 338 14.57 20.14 61.59
N GLU A 339 15.22 19.60 62.61
CA GLU A 339 16.10 18.44 62.49
C GLU A 339 15.34 17.21 61.99
N TRP A 340 14.11 16.98 62.47
CA TRP A 340 13.27 15.87 62.00
C TRP A 340 12.75 16.10 60.57
N ALA A 341 12.40 17.34 60.22
CA ALA A 341 12.01 17.73 58.87
C ALA A 341 13.19 17.66 57.90
N GLU A 342 14.39 18.07 58.30
CA GLU A 342 15.64 17.95 57.52
C GLU A 342 15.98 16.47 57.32
N PHE A 343 15.92 15.66 58.36
CA PHE A 343 16.12 14.20 58.27
C PHE A 343 15.10 13.57 57.30
N LEU A 344 13.81 13.90 57.41
CA LEU A 344 12.79 13.43 56.48
C LEU A 344 13.02 13.96 55.06
N LEU A 345 13.44 15.21 54.90
CA LEU A 345 13.75 15.78 53.59
C LEU A 345 14.95 15.08 52.96
N GLU A 346 15.95 14.71 53.74
CA GLU A 346 17.15 14.01 53.31
C GLU A 346 16.81 12.54 52.96
N GLU A 347 16.03 11.86 53.80
CA GLU A 347 15.56 10.49 53.52
C GLU A 347 14.66 10.45 52.28
N ASN A 348 13.74 11.42 52.15
CA ASN A 348 12.84 11.53 51.01
C ASN A 348 13.59 11.95 49.74
N ALA A 349 14.62 12.81 49.84
CA ALA A 349 15.53 13.11 48.74
C ALA A 349 16.32 11.87 48.30
N ARG A 350 16.76 11.03 49.26
CA ARG A 350 17.46 9.77 49.01
C ARG A 350 16.54 8.74 48.35
N ALA A 351 15.30 8.62 48.83
CA ALA A 351 14.26 7.77 48.24
C ALA A 351 13.89 8.25 46.82
N THR A 352 13.74 9.56 46.62
CA THR A 352 13.50 10.17 45.29
C THR A 352 14.66 9.89 44.35
N SER A 353 15.91 10.00 44.84
CA SER A 353 17.11 9.70 44.05
C SER A 353 17.19 8.22 43.66
N GLN A 354 16.86 7.31 44.59
CA GLN A 354 16.79 5.87 44.30
C GLN A 354 15.67 5.52 43.32
N ALA A 355 14.49 6.13 43.48
CA ALA A 355 13.37 5.97 42.56
C ALA A 355 13.71 6.50 41.16
N SER A 356 14.37 7.66 41.08
CA SER A 356 14.85 8.24 39.82
C SER A 356 15.91 7.36 39.15
N ALA A 357 16.86 6.80 39.92
CA ALA A 357 17.86 5.87 39.41
C ALA A 357 17.21 4.61 38.83
N ARG A 358 16.31 3.95 39.59
CA ARG A 358 15.56 2.78 39.12
C ARG A 358 14.67 3.08 37.91
N ALA A 359 14.04 4.26 37.88
CA ALA A 359 13.25 4.69 36.73
C ALA A 359 14.13 4.87 35.48
N SER A 360 15.35 5.41 35.63
CA SER A 360 16.32 5.52 34.55
C SER A 360 16.79 4.15 34.05
N GLU A 361 17.07 3.20 34.96
CA GLU A 361 17.41 1.81 34.60
C GLU A 361 16.26 1.11 33.86
N LEU A 362 15.02 1.28 34.32
CA LEU A 362 13.83 0.75 33.65
C LEU A 362 13.63 1.35 32.25
N ASP A 363 13.88 2.66 32.09
CA ASP A 363 13.78 3.33 30.80
C ASP A 363 14.88 2.84 29.84
N GLU A 364 16.09 2.61 30.33
CA GLU A 364 17.19 2.05 29.54
C GLU A 364 16.90 0.59 29.10
N VAL A 365 16.38 -0.25 29.99
CA VAL A 365 15.96 -1.61 29.65
C VAL A 365 14.81 -1.60 28.64
N ARG A 366 13.83 -0.69 28.78
CA ARG A 366 12.74 -0.54 27.82
C ARG A 366 13.25 -0.11 26.45
N ARG A 367 14.18 0.85 26.38
CA ARG A 367 14.82 1.26 25.12
C ARG A 367 15.53 0.08 24.46
N HIS A 368 16.30 -0.70 25.21
CA HIS A 368 16.95 -1.89 24.67
C HIS A 368 15.95 -2.92 24.11
N LEU A 369 14.80 -3.12 24.77
CA LEU A 369 13.76 -4.02 24.26
C LEU A 369 13.09 -3.45 23.01
N ASP A 370 12.77 -2.16 22.98
CA ASP A 370 12.18 -1.50 21.81
C ASP A 370 13.14 -1.50 20.60
N ASP A 371 14.43 -1.29 20.84
CA ASP A 371 15.49 -1.38 19.82
C ASP A 371 15.57 -2.82 19.27
N ARG A 372 15.50 -3.82 20.15
CA ARG A 372 15.53 -5.24 19.76
C ARG A 372 14.29 -5.67 18.99
N ASP A 373 13.11 -5.21 19.40
CA ASP A 373 11.86 -5.45 18.65
C ASP A 373 11.92 -4.79 17.27
N THR A 374 12.49 -3.59 17.19
CA THR A 374 12.69 -2.88 15.92
C THR A 374 13.68 -3.63 15.01
N GLU A 375 14.77 -4.18 15.57
CA GLU A 375 15.74 -5.01 14.86
C GLU A 375 15.08 -6.29 14.32
N LEU A 376 14.34 -7.02 15.15
CA LEU A 376 13.63 -8.24 14.73
C LEU A 376 12.57 -7.96 13.66
N LEU A 377 11.84 -6.84 13.77
CA LEU A 377 10.89 -6.43 12.73
C LEU A 377 11.59 -6.08 11.41
N THR A 378 12.82 -5.56 11.48
CA THR A 378 13.65 -5.22 10.32
C THR A 378 14.18 -6.49 9.64
N GLU A 379 14.65 -7.47 10.41
CA GLU A 379 15.09 -8.78 9.89
C GLU A 379 13.92 -9.54 9.25
N MET A 380 12.76 -9.58 9.91
CA MET A 380 11.57 -10.24 9.37
C MET A 380 11.12 -9.61 8.04
N GLN A 381 11.22 -8.28 7.90
CA GLN A 381 10.90 -7.61 6.64
C GLN A 381 11.92 -7.93 5.54
N ALA A 382 13.21 -7.97 5.85
CA ALA A 382 14.23 -8.36 4.88
C ALA A 382 13.98 -9.78 4.36
N HIS A 383 13.59 -10.71 5.24
CA HIS A 383 13.22 -12.07 4.84
C HIS A 383 11.95 -12.15 3.99
N ASP A 384 10.93 -11.33 4.26
CA ASP A 384 9.72 -11.25 3.44
C ASP A 384 10.03 -10.70 2.02
N ASP A 385 10.90 -9.69 1.92
CA ASP A 385 11.35 -9.12 0.65
C ASP A 385 12.14 -10.15 -0.17
N ASP A 386 13.10 -10.86 0.46
CA ASP A 386 13.87 -11.93 -0.17
C ASP A 386 12.96 -13.05 -0.67
N ASN A 387 11.98 -13.49 0.13
CA ASN A 387 11.01 -14.51 -0.26
C ASN A 387 10.21 -14.07 -1.50
N SER A 388 9.76 -12.82 -1.53
CA SER A 388 9.03 -12.27 -2.68
C SER A 388 9.89 -12.28 -3.96
N GLU A 389 11.19 -11.97 -3.84
CA GLU A 389 12.12 -12.07 -4.98
C GLU A 389 12.30 -13.52 -5.45
N TYR A 390 12.47 -14.47 -4.51
CA TYR A 390 12.60 -15.89 -4.85
C TYR A 390 11.36 -16.44 -5.54
N GLU A 391 10.15 -16.08 -5.08
CA GLU A 391 8.90 -16.48 -5.72
C GLU A 391 8.79 -15.94 -7.15
N TYR A 392 9.16 -14.68 -7.38
CA TYR A 392 9.16 -14.09 -8.71
C TYR A 392 10.12 -14.82 -9.66
N ARG A 393 11.35 -15.07 -9.19
CA ARG A 393 12.37 -15.81 -9.97
C ARG A 393 11.92 -17.23 -10.29
N LEU A 394 11.27 -17.90 -9.34
CA LEU A 394 10.75 -19.25 -9.54
C LEU A 394 9.66 -19.28 -10.62
N ARG A 395 8.69 -18.35 -10.58
CA ARG A 395 7.64 -18.24 -11.61
C ARG A 395 8.23 -18.00 -13.00
N PHE A 396 9.16 -17.07 -13.12
CA PHE A 396 9.82 -16.78 -14.39
C PHE A 396 10.58 -17.99 -14.95
N SER A 397 11.26 -18.73 -14.08
CA SER A 397 11.97 -19.95 -14.47
C SER A 397 10.99 -21.06 -14.92
N ASP A 398 9.84 -21.20 -14.24
CA ASP A 398 8.83 -22.21 -14.59
C ASP A 398 8.19 -21.92 -15.95
N GLU A 399 7.86 -20.66 -16.23
CA GLU A 399 7.36 -20.23 -17.54
C GLU A 399 8.38 -20.50 -18.67
N ARG A 400 9.66 -20.21 -18.42
CA ARG A 400 10.73 -20.51 -19.37
C ARG A 400 10.90 -22.01 -19.60
N LEU A 401 10.80 -22.83 -18.54
CA LEU A 401 10.90 -24.28 -18.64
C LEU A 401 9.80 -24.84 -19.54
N ARG A 402 8.54 -24.45 -19.28
CA ARG A 402 7.38 -24.89 -20.08
C ARG A 402 7.52 -24.54 -21.56
N ARG A 403 8.06 -23.35 -21.86
CA ARG A 403 8.34 -22.94 -23.24
C ARG A 403 9.36 -23.86 -23.92
N LEU A 404 10.49 -24.12 -23.25
CA LEU A 404 11.55 -24.98 -23.78
C LEU A 404 11.08 -26.43 -23.93
N GLU A 405 10.27 -26.93 -23.01
CA GLU A 405 9.65 -28.26 -23.10
C GLU A 405 8.76 -28.37 -24.35
N GLY A 406 7.95 -27.34 -24.64
CA GLY A 406 7.16 -27.27 -25.86
C GLY A 406 8.00 -27.25 -27.14
N GLU A 407 9.08 -26.45 -27.16
CA GLU A 407 10.03 -26.39 -28.29
C GLU A 407 10.75 -27.73 -28.51
N LEU A 408 11.15 -28.41 -27.43
CA LEU A 408 11.79 -29.73 -27.48
C LEU A 408 10.83 -30.78 -28.03
N ALA A 409 9.58 -30.81 -27.56
CA ALA A 409 8.56 -31.75 -28.04
C ALA A 409 8.30 -31.59 -29.55
N ASN A 410 8.17 -30.35 -30.03
CA ASN A 410 8.02 -30.06 -31.46
C ASN A 410 9.22 -30.53 -32.29
N THR A 411 10.43 -30.30 -31.79
CA THR A 411 11.67 -30.71 -32.45
C THR A 411 11.79 -32.24 -32.52
N GLN A 412 11.45 -32.94 -31.42
CA GLN A 412 11.45 -34.40 -31.37
C GLN A 412 10.44 -35.01 -32.35
N ALA A 413 9.25 -34.43 -32.47
CA ALA A 413 8.25 -34.87 -33.43
C ALA A 413 8.77 -34.75 -34.88
N ALA A 414 9.39 -33.62 -35.24
CA ALA A 414 9.96 -33.42 -36.57
C ALA A 414 11.10 -34.42 -36.86
N VAL A 415 11.98 -34.68 -35.88
CA VAL A 415 13.05 -35.70 -36.02
C VAL A 415 12.46 -37.10 -36.22
N ALA A 416 11.38 -37.44 -35.51
CA ALA A 416 10.72 -38.74 -35.65
C ALA A 416 10.08 -38.93 -37.04
N VAL A 417 9.56 -37.86 -37.65
CA VAL A 417 9.06 -37.89 -39.04
C VAL A 417 10.23 -38.10 -40.01
N LEU A 418 11.32 -37.34 -39.86
CA LEU A 418 12.51 -37.48 -40.71
C LEU A 418 13.14 -38.87 -40.61
N ALA A 419 13.17 -39.47 -39.42
CA ALA A 419 13.72 -40.81 -39.21
C ALA A 419 12.92 -41.93 -39.89
N LYS A 420 11.65 -41.69 -40.26
CA LYS A 420 10.77 -42.65 -40.95
C LYS A 420 10.82 -42.52 -42.48
N LEU A 421 11.55 -41.53 -43.02
CA LEU A 421 11.68 -41.33 -44.46
C LEU A 421 12.73 -42.27 -45.04
N ASP A 422 12.28 -43.39 -45.64
CA ASP A 422 13.16 -44.30 -46.37
C ASP A 422 13.55 -43.77 -47.76
N THR A 423 12.67 -43.00 -48.40
CA THR A 423 12.90 -42.35 -49.70
C THR A 423 12.25 -40.97 -49.73
N PHE A 424 12.78 -40.07 -50.58
CA PHE A 424 12.15 -38.78 -50.79
C PHE A 424 10.81 -38.95 -51.53
N PRO A 425 9.77 -38.14 -51.23
CA PRO A 425 8.47 -38.21 -51.91
C PRO A 425 8.57 -38.36 -53.43
N GLY A 426 7.75 -39.23 -54.02
CA GLY A 426 7.74 -39.47 -55.47
C GLY A 426 6.76 -38.60 -56.25
N ASP A 427 5.82 -37.96 -55.57
CA ASP A 427 4.75 -37.16 -56.16
C ASP A 427 4.33 -36.00 -55.24
N LEU A 428 3.48 -35.11 -55.75
CA LEU A 428 3.04 -33.89 -55.07
C LEU A 428 2.18 -34.18 -53.82
N VAL A 429 1.41 -35.26 -53.84
CA VAL A 429 0.57 -35.69 -52.70
C VAL A 429 1.46 -36.11 -51.52
N ALA A 430 2.51 -36.86 -51.79
CA ALA A 430 3.48 -37.28 -50.79
C ALA A 430 4.28 -36.08 -50.22
N VAL A 431 4.59 -35.06 -51.03
CA VAL A 431 5.22 -33.82 -50.52
C VAL A 431 4.28 -33.03 -49.61
N LEU A 432 2.99 -32.93 -49.95
CA LEU A 432 1.98 -32.27 -49.10
C LEU A 432 1.85 -32.96 -47.73
N ARG A 433 1.80 -34.31 -47.72
CA ARG A 433 1.79 -35.09 -46.48
C ARG A 433 3.04 -34.83 -45.67
N LEU A 434 4.22 -34.88 -46.30
CA LEU A 434 5.49 -34.64 -45.65
C LEU A 434 5.55 -33.23 -45.01
N VAL A 435 5.06 -32.19 -45.69
CA VAL A 435 5.08 -30.84 -45.12
C VAL A 435 4.11 -30.70 -43.96
N GLN A 436 2.93 -31.32 -44.03
CA GLN A 436 1.96 -31.33 -42.94
C GLN A 436 2.53 -32.04 -41.70
N ASP A 437 3.21 -33.17 -41.90
CA ASP A 437 3.77 -33.97 -40.81
C ASP A 437 5.00 -33.30 -40.17
N LEU A 438 5.82 -32.58 -40.97
CA LEU A 438 6.99 -31.86 -40.46
C LEU A 438 6.65 -30.51 -39.80
N TYR A 439 5.56 -29.87 -40.23
CA TYR A 439 5.15 -28.55 -39.74
C TYR A 439 3.68 -28.53 -39.28
N PRO A 440 3.24 -29.43 -38.38
CA PRO A 440 1.83 -29.59 -38.02
C PRO A 440 1.25 -28.38 -37.26
N SER A 441 2.11 -27.60 -36.61
CA SER A 441 1.76 -26.35 -35.94
C SER A 441 1.71 -25.14 -36.87
N SER A 442 2.10 -25.28 -38.14
CA SER A 442 2.21 -24.17 -39.10
C SER A 442 1.39 -24.40 -40.36
N VAL A 443 1.16 -25.65 -40.76
CA VAL A 443 0.45 -26.00 -41.99
C VAL A 443 -0.60 -27.08 -41.74
N VAL A 444 -1.77 -26.89 -42.33
CA VAL A 444 -2.83 -27.91 -42.45
C VAL A 444 -3.18 -28.03 -43.93
N VAL A 445 -3.33 -29.25 -44.46
CA VAL A 445 -3.69 -29.50 -45.85
C VAL A 445 -5.10 -30.09 -45.91
N LEU A 446 -5.97 -29.48 -46.71
CA LEU A 446 -7.34 -29.96 -46.92
C LEU A 446 -7.42 -31.08 -47.96
N ASP A 447 -8.46 -31.89 -47.91
CA ASP A 447 -8.71 -32.97 -48.88
C ASP A 447 -8.78 -32.47 -50.33
N ASP A 448 -9.33 -31.27 -50.55
CA ASP A 448 -9.34 -30.60 -51.85
C ASP A 448 -7.92 -30.36 -52.40
N ALA A 449 -6.96 -30.03 -51.53
CA ALA A 449 -5.57 -29.81 -51.93
C ALA A 449 -4.91 -31.13 -52.34
N PHE A 450 -5.13 -32.22 -51.60
CA PHE A 450 -4.69 -33.55 -52.01
C PHE A 450 -5.31 -33.97 -53.35
N SER A 451 -6.61 -33.74 -53.52
CA SER A 451 -7.34 -34.06 -54.77
C SER A 451 -6.79 -33.28 -55.96
N SER A 452 -6.44 -32.01 -55.77
CA SER A 452 -5.85 -31.18 -56.84
C SER A 452 -4.40 -31.53 -57.19
N ALA A 453 -3.68 -32.16 -56.25
CA ALA A 453 -2.29 -32.58 -56.42
C ALA A 453 -2.18 -33.95 -57.08
N ASP A 454 -3.20 -34.79 -56.95
CA ASP A 454 -3.21 -36.14 -57.49
C ASP A 454 -3.07 -36.15 -59.03
N GLY A 455 -2.10 -36.90 -59.53
CA GLY A 455 -1.76 -36.98 -60.94
C GLY A 455 -1.23 -35.69 -61.59
N TRP A 456 -0.96 -34.61 -60.84
CA TRP A 456 -0.42 -33.37 -61.39
C TRP A 456 1.09 -33.49 -61.67
N PRO A 457 1.54 -33.38 -62.94
CA PRO A 457 2.95 -33.53 -63.28
C PRO A 457 3.73 -32.26 -62.93
N PHE A 458 4.47 -32.28 -61.83
CA PHE A 458 5.36 -31.20 -61.40
C PHE A 458 6.63 -31.74 -60.74
N ASP A 459 7.71 -30.97 -60.80
CA ASP A 459 9.00 -31.31 -60.19
C ASP A 459 8.90 -31.35 -58.65
N VAL A 460 9.10 -32.52 -58.07
CA VAL A 460 8.90 -32.79 -56.64
C VAL A 460 9.89 -31.99 -55.77
N ASP A 461 11.15 -31.86 -56.19
CA ASP A 461 12.16 -31.08 -55.47
C ASP A 461 11.75 -29.61 -55.38
N ARG A 462 11.24 -29.06 -56.49
CA ARG A 462 10.73 -27.69 -56.53
C ARG A 462 9.43 -27.55 -55.72
N ALA A 463 8.54 -28.54 -55.75
CA ALA A 463 7.34 -28.53 -54.91
C ALA A 463 7.68 -28.50 -53.42
N TRP A 464 8.65 -29.30 -52.99
CA TRP A 464 9.15 -29.31 -51.63
C TRP A 464 9.68 -27.93 -51.20
N ARG A 465 10.51 -27.29 -52.04
CA ARG A 465 11.03 -25.95 -51.75
C ARG A 465 9.91 -24.93 -51.56
N VAL A 466 8.85 -24.99 -52.37
CA VAL A 466 7.70 -24.09 -52.28
C VAL A 466 6.92 -24.33 -51.00
N LEU A 467 6.52 -25.58 -50.75
CA LEU A 467 5.70 -25.93 -49.59
C LEU A 467 6.44 -25.72 -48.27
N ARG A 468 7.74 -26.05 -48.20
CA ARG A 468 8.58 -25.71 -47.05
C ARG A 468 8.68 -24.20 -46.85
N SER A 469 8.84 -23.43 -47.92
CA SER A 469 8.92 -21.96 -47.83
C SER A 469 7.60 -21.38 -47.30
N MET A 470 6.47 -21.93 -47.74
CA MET A 470 5.16 -21.55 -47.18
C MET A 470 5.10 -21.87 -45.69
N ALA A 471 5.48 -23.08 -45.28
CA ALA A 471 5.43 -23.51 -43.88
C ALA A 471 6.33 -22.68 -42.94
N VAL A 472 7.49 -22.23 -43.42
CA VAL A 472 8.48 -21.52 -42.61
C VAL A 472 8.25 -20.01 -42.58
N TYR A 473 7.89 -19.41 -43.71
CA TYR A 473 7.87 -17.94 -43.83
C TYR A 473 6.47 -17.34 -43.70
N LEU A 474 5.42 -17.99 -44.22
CA LEU A 474 4.08 -17.39 -44.20
C LEU A 474 3.50 -17.22 -42.78
N PRO A 475 3.64 -18.17 -41.83
CA PRO A 475 3.14 -17.95 -40.47
C PRO A 475 3.73 -16.70 -39.81
N ARG A 476 5.05 -16.51 -39.94
CA ARG A 476 5.75 -15.33 -39.43
C ARG A 476 5.21 -14.03 -40.04
N LEU A 477 5.07 -14.01 -41.36
CA LEU A 477 4.58 -12.83 -42.10
C LEU A 477 3.10 -12.50 -41.82
N HIS A 478 2.26 -13.49 -41.52
CA HIS A 478 0.82 -13.28 -41.25
C HIS A 478 0.49 -13.03 -39.78
N PHE A 479 1.26 -13.59 -38.84
CA PHE A 479 0.86 -13.67 -37.43
C PHE A 479 1.83 -13.03 -36.42
N GLU A 480 3.07 -12.75 -36.82
CA GLU A 480 4.09 -12.18 -35.93
C GLU A 480 4.50 -10.76 -36.33
N GLU A 481 4.60 -10.48 -37.63
CA GLU A 481 5.01 -9.17 -38.16
C GLU A 481 3.81 -8.28 -38.46
N THR A 482 3.89 -6.99 -38.12
CA THR A 482 2.82 -6.01 -38.37
C THR A 482 3.27 -4.93 -39.36
N GLY A 483 2.40 -4.60 -40.32
CA GLY A 483 2.65 -3.53 -41.31
C GLY A 483 3.59 -3.89 -42.47
N VAL A 484 3.89 -5.17 -42.67
CA VAL A 484 4.78 -5.65 -43.75
C VAL A 484 4.03 -5.92 -45.06
N ASP A 485 4.71 -5.71 -46.19
CA ASP A 485 4.22 -6.13 -47.52
C ASP A 485 4.54 -7.63 -47.72
N ILE A 486 3.56 -8.47 -47.39
CA ILE A 486 3.69 -9.93 -47.38
C ILE A 486 4.11 -10.48 -48.75
N GLU A 487 3.63 -9.92 -49.87
CA GLU A 487 4.00 -10.39 -51.22
C GLU A 487 5.49 -10.17 -51.47
N LYS A 488 5.96 -8.96 -51.18
CA LYS A 488 7.35 -8.55 -51.41
C LYS A 488 8.32 -9.26 -50.48
N GLU A 489 7.99 -9.37 -49.19
CA GLU A 489 8.85 -10.03 -48.20
C GLU A 489 8.95 -11.54 -48.46
N PHE A 490 7.85 -12.18 -48.86
CA PHE A 490 7.87 -13.59 -49.23
C PHE A 490 8.72 -13.84 -50.50
N GLU A 491 8.58 -13.00 -51.54
CA GLU A 491 9.40 -13.12 -52.75
C GLU A 491 10.88 -12.85 -52.46
N SER A 492 11.20 -11.85 -51.63
CA SER A 492 12.56 -11.54 -51.20
C SER A 492 13.22 -12.71 -50.44
N ALA A 493 12.50 -13.33 -49.51
CA ALA A 493 13.03 -14.41 -48.68
C ALA A 493 13.14 -15.75 -49.41
N THR A 494 12.25 -16.02 -50.38
CA THR A 494 12.08 -17.37 -50.95
C THR A 494 12.35 -17.47 -52.45
N GLY A 495 12.33 -16.34 -53.16
CA GLY A 495 12.38 -16.27 -54.63
C GLY A 495 11.09 -16.71 -55.33
N PHE A 496 10.02 -17.03 -54.59
CA PHE A 496 8.72 -17.41 -55.15
C PHE A 496 7.73 -16.26 -55.09
N LYS A 497 6.96 -16.09 -56.17
CA LYS A 497 5.95 -15.04 -56.25
C LYS A 497 4.72 -15.42 -55.44
N LEU A 498 4.27 -14.53 -54.58
CA LEU A 498 3.02 -14.63 -53.86
C LEU A 498 1.99 -13.66 -54.47
N ALA A 499 0.73 -14.06 -54.50
CA ALA A 499 -0.38 -13.17 -54.82
C ALA A 499 -1.44 -13.26 -53.72
N MET A 500 -1.68 -12.15 -53.03
CA MET A 500 -2.71 -12.00 -52.00
C MET A 500 -4.09 -11.75 -52.58
N THR A 501 -4.16 -11.29 -53.84
CA THR A 501 -5.42 -10.99 -54.51
C THR A 501 -5.47 -11.47 -55.96
N GLU A 502 -6.68 -11.67 -56.46
CA GLU A 502 -6.97 -12.00 -57.85
C GLU A 502 -7.26 -10.77 -58.70
N THR A 503 -7.15 -10.94 -60.03
CA THR A 503 -7.49 -9.87 -60.99
C THR A 503 -8.95 -9.42 -60.87
N LYS A 504 -9.21 -8.12 -61.10
CA LYS A 504 -10.55 -7.51 -60.95
C LYS A 504 -11.66 -8.29 -61.70
N LEU A 505 -11.37 -8.73 -62.92
CA LEU A 505 -12.28 -9.53 -63.75
C LEU A 505 -12.60 -10.93 -63.17
N THR A 506 -11.66 -11.51 -62.41
CA THR A 506 -11.85 -12.83 -61.78
C THR A 506 -12.65 -12.73 -60.48
N LYS A 507 -12.56 -11.60 -59.78
CA LYS A 507 -13.40 -11.28 -58.60
C LYS A 507 -14.88 -11.09 -58.96
N GLU A 508 -15.18 -10.65 -60.18
CA GLU A 508 -16.55 -10.39 -60.65
C GLU A 508 -17.25 -11.65 -61.25
N ASP A 509 -16.52 -12.73 -61.53
CA ASP A 509 -17.09 -14.02 -62.00
C ASP A 509 -17.47 -14.93 -60.83
N LYS A 510 -18.78 -15.07 -60.58
CA LYS A 510 -19.32 -15.90 -59.49
C LYS A 510 -18.84 -17.36 -59.50
N ARG A 511 -18.58 -17.94 -60.67
CA ARG A 511 -18.11 -19.33 -60.78
C ARG A 511 -16.62 -19.45 -60.47
N ALA A 512 -15.82 -18.44 -60.83
CA ALA A 512 -14.40 -18.39 -60.46
C ALA A 512 -14.23 -18.11 -58.96
N ALA A 513 -15.04 -17.22 -58.38
CA ALA A 513 -15.05 -16.96 -56.95
C ALA A 513 -15.41 -18.22 -56.13
N ALA A 514 -16.39 -19.02 -56.59
CA ALA A 514 -16.78 -20.26 -55.93
C ALA A 514 -15.64 -21.31 -55.86
N GLN A 515 -14.76 -21.38 -56.86
CA GLN A 515 -13.60 -22.30 -56.85
C GLN A 515 -12.56 -21.97 -55.77
N ARG A 516 -12.61 -20.78 -55.18
CA ARG A 516 -11.70 -20.30 -54.11
C ARG A 516 -12.31 -20.43 -52.72
N GLN A 517 -13.52 -20.96 -52.60
CA GLN A 517 -14.14 -21.26 -51.31
C GLN A 517 -13.82 -22.70 -50.90
N ARG A 518 -13.47 -22.91 -49.63
CA ARG A 518 -13.28 -24.23 -49.01
C ARG A 518 -14.04 -24.29 -47.69
N VAL A 519 -14.14 -25.49 -47.12
CA VAL A 519 -14.74 -25.69 -45.79
C VAL A 519 -13.64 -26.11 -44.82
N LEU A 520 -13.55 -25.41 -43.69
CA LEU A 520 -12.70 -25.74 -42.55
C LEU A 520 -13.57 -25.69 -41.29
N ASP A 521 -13.67 -26.81 -40.56
CA ASP A 521 -14.45 -26.94 -39.33
C ASP A 521 -15.91 -26.44 -39.45
N GLY A 522 -16.53 -26.68 -40.61
CA GLY A 522 -17.91 -26.27 -40.91
C GLY A 522 -18.06 -24.82 -41.40
N ASN A 523 -16.98 -24.02 -41.37
CA ASN A 523 -16.96 -22.65 -41.84
C ASN A 523 -16.46 -22.54 -43.28
N THR A 524 -17.04 -21.63 -44.06
CA THR A 524 -16.54 -21.33 -45.41
C THR A 524 -15.34 -20.38 -45.32
N ILE A 525 -14.21 -20.78 -45.91
CA ILE A 525 -12.97 -20.00 -45.96
C ILE A 525 -12.60 -19.62 -47.40
N ASP A 526 -11.89 -18.50 -47.58
CA ASP A 526 -11.42 -18.02 -48.88
C ASP A 526 -9.91 -18.28 -49.06
N ILE A 527 -9.56 -19.15 -50.00
CA ILE A 527 -8.18 -19.52 -50.35
C ILE A 527 -7.63 -18.70 -51.54
N THR A 528 -8.14 -17.48 -51.76
CA THR A 528 -7.66 -16.58 -52.81
C THR A 528 -6.14 -16.39 -52.82
N PRO A 529 -5.47 -16.17 -51.66
CA PRO A 529 -4.01 -16.06 -51.63
C PRO A 529 -3.31 -17.31 -52.18
N HIS A 530 -2.30 -17.13 -53.02
CA HIS A 530 -1.57 -18.27 -53.58
C HIS A 530 -0.15 -17.97 -54.02
N VAL A 531 0.71 -18.98 -53.89
CA VAL A 531 2.08 -18.98 -54.42
C VAL A 531 2.07 -19.43 -55.89
N LYS A 532 2.79 -18.69 -56.74
CA LYS A 532 2.88 -18.89 -58.19
C LYS A 532 4.27 -19.36 -58.59
N VAL A 533 4.33 -20.54 -59.21
CA VAL A 533 5.56 -21.08 -59.80
C VAL A 533 5.32 -21.42 -61.26
N GLY A 534 6.19 -20.90 -62.14
CA GLY A 534 6.12 -21.13 -63.59
C GLY A 534 4.86 -20.61 -64.29
N SER A 535 4.87 -20.72 -65.62
CA SER A 535 3.87 -20.11 -66.52
C SER A 535 3.18 -21.09 -67.48
N SER A 536 3.67 -22.31 -67.63
CA SER A 536 3.11 -23.33 -68.54
C SER A 536 3.36 -24.75 -68.04
N LYS A 537 2.45 -25.67 -68.39
CA LYS A 537 2.60 -27.11 -68.10
C LYS A 537 3.88 -27.67 -68.76
N PRO A 538 4.60 -28.63 -68.14
CA PRO A 538 4.39 -29.18 -66.79
C PRO A 538 5.03 -28.35 -65.66
N ASN A 539 5.73 -27.26 -65.98
CA ASN A 539 6.52 -26.48 -65.00
C ASN A 539 5.70 -25.46 -64.20
N MET A 540 4.39 -25.64 -64.08
CA MET A 540 3.49 -24.69 -63.42
C MET A 540 2.90 -25.29 -62.15
N LEU A 541 2.91 -24.52 -61.06
CA LEU A 541 2.26 -24.86 -59.80
C LEU A 541 1.60 -23.63 -59.21
N ARG A 542 0.37 -23.80 -58.72
CA ARG A 542 -0.35 -22.82 -57.91
C ARG A 542 -0.72 -23.49 -56.60
N VAL A 543 -0.31 -22.88 -55.48
CA VAL A 543 -0.64 -23.36 -54.13
C VAL A 543 -1.48 -22.30 -53.43
N HIS A 544 -2.77 -22.54 -53.34
CA HIS A 544 -3.74 -21.64 -52.72
C HIS A 544 -3.91 -21.96 -51.24
N TYR A 545 -3.99 -20.91 -50.42
CA TYR A 545 -4.07 -21.04 -48.97
C TYR A 545 -4.94 -19.97 -48.31
N TYR A 546 -5.32 -20.26 -47.08
CA TYR A 546 -5.98 -19.36 -46.13
C TYR A 546 -5.09 -19.19 -44.89
N ALA A 547 -4.97 -17.96 -44.39
CA ALA A 547 -4.27 -17.67 -43.14
C ALA A 547 -5.26 -17.76 -41.96
N GLU A 548 -5.20 -18.84 -41.19
CA GLU A 548 -6.06 -19.08 -40.05
C GLU A 548 -5.52 -18.35 -38.82
N HIS A 549 -6.10 -17.19 -38.50
CA HIS A 549 -5.62 -16.35 -37.39
C HIS A 549 -5.90 -16.94 -36.00
N GLU A 550 -6.91 -17.81 -35.85
CA GLU A 550 -7.27 -18.42 -34.56
C GLU A 550 -6.18 -19.35 -34.05
N HIS A 551 -5.75 -20.30 -34.89
CA HIS A 551 -4.68 -21.25 -34.55
C HIS A 551 -3.30 -20.82 -35.06
N LYS A 552 -3.20 -19.68 -35.76
CA LYS A 552 -1.99 -19.13 -36.38
C LYS A 552 -1.31 -20.11 -37.36
N ARG A 553 -2.09 -20.66 -38.29
CA ARG A 553 -1.65 -21.67 -39.28
C ARG A 553 -2.01 -21.30 -40.70
N ILE A 554 -1.28 -21.89 -41.64
CA ILE A 554 -1.53 -21.79 -43.08
C ILE A 554 -2.32 -23.01 -43.53
N VAL A 555 -3.53 -22.80 -44.02
CA VAL A 555 -4.43 -23.86 -44.49
C VAL A 555 -4.34 -23.95 -46.00
N ILE A 556 -3.79 -25.04 -46.54
CA ILE A 556 -3.64 -25.25 -47.99
C ILE A 556 -4.92 -25.89 -48.53
N GLY A 557 -5.59 -25.21 -49.46
CA GLY A 557 -6.86 -25.65 -50.05
C GLY A 557 -6.81 -26.04 -51.53
N HIS A 558 -5.69 -25.78 -52.21
CA HIS A 558 -5.42 -26.27 -53.58
C HIS A 558 -3.91 -26.27 -53.85
N CYS A 559 -3.42 -27.30 -54.54
CA CYS A 559 -2.01 -27.46 -54.90
C CYS A 559 -1.90 -28.17 -56.26
N GLY A 560 -1.78 -27.43 -57.36
CA GLY A 560 -1.79 -28.02 -58.70
C GLY A 560 -1.89 -27.00 -59.82
N ASP A 561 -2.74 -27.28 -60.82
CA ASP A 561 -3.01 -26.40 -61.96
C ASP A 561 -3.59 -25.04 -61.52
N HIS A 562 -3.68 -24.10 -62.45
CA HIS A 562 -4.37 -22.84 -62.23
C HIS A 562 -5.89 -23.05 -62.08
N LEU A 563 -6.51 -22.48 -61.04
CA LEU A 563 -7.98 -22.38 -60.93
C LEU A 563 -8.55 -21.47 -62.03
N ASP A 564 -9.81 -21.63 -62.44
CA ASP A 564 -10.34 -20.81 -63.53
C ASP A 564 -10.28 -19.30 -63.21
N THR A 565 -9.88 -18.52 -64.22
CA THR A 565 -9.94 -17.05 -64.27
C THR A 565 -10.80 -16.59 -65.45
N ALA A 566 -11.20 -15.32 -65.47
CA ALA A 566 -11.99 -14.76 -66.58
C ALA A 566 -11.29 -14.90 -67.96
N GLY A 567 -9.95 -14.95 -67.99
CA GLY A 567 -9.15 -15.08 -69.22
C GLY A 567 -9.02 -16.52 -69.75
N THR A 568 -9.05 -17.54 -68.89
CA THR A 568 -8.93 -18.96 -69.28
C THR A 568 -10.12 -19.46 -70.10
N ARG A 569 -11.29 -18.80 -70.03
CA ARG A 569 -12.47 -19.13 -70.86
C ARG A 569 -12.31 -18.79 -72.34
N ARG A 570 -11.43 -17.85 -72.71
CA ARG A 570 -11.24 -17.44 -74.13
C ARG A 570 -10.34 -18.37 -74.95
N ARG A 571 -9.73 -19.40 -74.33
CA ARG A 571 -8.74 -20.29 -74.96
C ARG A 571 -9.12 -21.78 -74.91
N LYS A 572 -10.32 -22.14 -74.46
CA LYS A 572 -10.84 -23.51 -74.58
C LYS A 572 -11.53 -23.72 -75.91
#